data_AF-A0A955IPH2-F1
#
_entry.id   AF-A0A955IPH2-F1
#
_cell.length_a   1.000
_cell.length_b   1.000
_cell.length_c   1.000
_cell.angle_alpha   90.00
_cell.angle_beta   90.00
_cell.angle_gamma   90.00
#
_symmetry.space_group_name_H-M   'P 1'
#
loop_
_entity.id
_entity.type
_entity.pdbx_description
1 polymer ?
#
loop_
_entity_poly.entity_id
_entity_poly.type
_entity_poly.pdbx_seq_one_letter_code
_entity_poly.pdbx_strand_id
1 'polypeptide(L)'
;MSSGWIRVVGLVLVTLFAWPLVGCSSVARSTVFVVEASHYDEAFEAAKDTVRSFGFELDRVDARGGVLTSRPRRSSGLATPWIPHASDLTGSWEDLLHGDARTVTVEFRPQAGAGPVRLRRDPRYDVREHAGQVQVRVEVVLEREQRPGLRADPTSVRFLSSTTPNNENTHADMFISIGRDMPLAGRIAVAVQKRLSRSG
;
A
#
# COMPACT_ATOMS: atom_id res chain seq x y z
N MET A 1 41.02 53.15 -1.95
CA MET A 1 39.64 52.62 -1.84
C MET A 1 39.50 51.36 -2.69
N SER A 2 38.55 50.48 -2.35
CA SER A 2 38.06 49.30 -3.10
C SER A 2 38.93 48.03 -3.18
N SER A 3 38.96 47.23 -2.11
CA SER A 3 39.22 45.78 -2.22
C SER A 3 38.52 44.91 -1.15
N GLY A 4 37.76 45.51 -0.22
CA GLY A 4 37.11 44.78 0.88
C GLY A 4 35.76 44.13 0.54
N TRP A 5 35.09 44.54 -0.54
CA TRP A 5 33.71 44.09 -0.83
C TRP A 5 33.62 42.72 -1.50
N ILE A 6 34.63 42.32 -2.28
CA ILE A 6 34.58 41.08 -3.07
C ILE A 6 34.68 39.84 -2.16
N ARG A 7 35.37 39.94 -1.02
CA ARG A 7 35.51 38.81 -0.07
C ARG A 7 34.25 38.55 0.75
N VAL A 8 33.42 39.57 0.99
CA VAL A 8 32.18 39.43 1.77
C VAL A 8 31.06 38.84 0.92
N VAL A 9 30.97 39.24 -0.36
CA VAL A 9 29.94 38.73 -1.28
C VAL A 9 30.19 37.25 -1.64
N GLY A 10 31.45 36.84 -1.80
CA GLY A 10 31.77 35.43 -2.08
C GLY A 10 31.41 34.46 -0.95
N LEU A 11 31.51 34.89 0.31
CA LEU A 11 31.22 34.04 1.47
C LEU A 11 29.71 33.88 1.73
N VAL A 12 28.91 34.90 1.39
CA VAL A 12 27.44 34.89 1.51
C VAL A 12 26.80 34.02 0.42
N LEU A 13 27.39 33.95 -0.77
CA LEU A 13 26.86 33.14 -1.89
C LEU A 13 27.08 31.63 -1.72
N VAL A 14 28.12 31.20 -1.00
CA VAL A 14 28.37 29.78 -0.71
C VAL A 14 27.51 29.27 0.46
N THR A 15 27.15 30.15 1.40
CA THR A 15 26.30 29.78 2.55
C THR A 15 24.81 29.76 2.20
N LEU A 16 24.36 30.50 1.19
CA LEU A 16 22.96 30.45 0.72
C LEU A 16 22.63 29.21 -0.13
N PHE A 17 23.64 28.55 -0.71
CA PHE A 17 23.47 27.31 -1.49
C PHE A 17 23.58 26.03 -0.65
N ALA A 18 23.87 26.17 0.65
CA ALA A 18 23.86 25.10 1.65
C ALA A 18 22.55 25.09 2.47
N TRP A 19 21.45 25.63 1.93
CA TRP A 19 20.12 25.43 2.49
C TRP A 19 19.71 23.97 2.31
N PRO A 20 19.16 23.37 3.36
CA PRO A 20 19.58 22.08 3.83
C PRO A 20 18.96 21.01 2.94
N LEU A 21 19.76 20.00 2.62
CA LEU A 21 19.27 18.66 2.35
C LEU A 21 18.61 18.14 3.65
N VAL A 22 17.46 18.73 4.03
CA VAL A 22 16.55 18.14 5.00
C VAL A 22 15.99 16.92 4.30
N GLY A 23 16.71 15.82 4.43
CA GLY A 23 16.19 14.52 4.05
C GLY A 23 14.85 14.35 4.73
N CYS A 24 13.79 14.28 3.94
CA CYS A 24 12.49 13.84 4.40
C CYS A 24 12.66 12.38 4.83
N SER A 25 13.03 12.18 6.10
CA SER A 25 12.81 10.93 6.80
C SER A 25 11.31 10.68 6.76
N SER A 26 10.87 9.77 5.89
CA SER A 26 9.49 9.32 5.91
C SER A 26 9.30 8.55 7.21
N VAL A 27 8.73 9.21 8.22
CA VAL A 27 8.36 8.54 9.47
C VAL A 27 7.50 7.34 9.10
N ALA A 28 7.95 6.14 9.45
CA ALA A 28 7.20 4.91 9.25
C ALA A 28 5.85 5.07 9.99
N ARG A 29 4.77 5.19 9.21
CA ARG A 29 3.43 5.35 9.78
C ARG A 29 2.96 4.01 10.30
N SER A 30 2.33 4.01 11.48
CA SER A 30 1.76 2.79 12.03
C SER A 30 0.73 2.22 11.06
N THR A 31 0.84 0.92 10.78
CA THR A 31 -0.13 0.16 9.97
C THR A 31 -1.23 -0.45 10.83
N VAL A 32 -1.14 -0.29 12.15
CA VAL A 32 -2.04 -0.88 13.14
C VAL A 32 -2.56 0.20 14.07
N PHE A 33 -3.85 0.14 14.38
CA PHE A 33 -4.49 1.01 15.38
C PHE A 33 -5.67 0.30 16.03
N VAL A 34 -6.32 0.97 16.99
CA VAL A 34 -7.38 0.40 17.81
C VAL A 34 -8.60 1.28 17.71
N VAL A 35 -9.77 0.66 17.65
CA VAL A 35 -11.09 1.30 17.72
C VAL A 35 -11.92 0.63 18.80
N GLU A 36 -12.81 1.39 19.43
CA GLU A 36 -13.82 0.81 20.33
C GLU A 36 -14.85 0.03 19.50
N ALA A 37 -15.35 -1.09 20.03
CA ALA A 37 -16.35 -1.92 19.35
C ALA A 37 -17.60 -1.14 18.93
N SER A 38 -18.01 -0.13 19.71
CA SER A 38 -19.16 0.72 19.38
C SER A 38 -18.97 1.50 18.07
N HIS A 39 -17.73 1.72 17.63
CA HIS A 39 -17.41 2.40 16.38
C HIS A 39 -17.02 1.43 15.27
N TYR A 40 -17.26 0.12 15.44
CA TYR A 40 -16.87 -0.90 14.47
C TYR A 40 -17.48 -0.64 13.09
N ASP A 41 -18.79 -0.41 13.02
CA ASP A 41 -19.50 -0.22 11.75
C ASP A 41 -18.96 1.02 11.00
N GLU A 42 -18.75 2.12 11.71
CA GLU A 42 -18.16 3.33 11.16
C GLU A 42 -16.73 3.11 10.68
N ALA A 43 -15.91 2.39 11.46
CA ALA A 43 -14.54 2.06 11.10
C ALA A 43 -14.47 1.16 9.87
N PHE A 44 -15.39 0.21 9.75
CA PHE A 44 -15.46 -0.71 8.62
C PHE A 44 -15.87 0.02 7.32
N GLU A 45 -16.89 0.89 7.40
CA GLU A 45 -17.29 1.73 6.25
C GLU A 45 -16.21 2.75 5.87
N ALA A 46 -15.57 3.39 6.86
CA ALA A 46 -14.44 4.29 6.62
C ALA A 46 -13.28 3.57 5.93
N ALA A 47 -13.00 2.31 6.30
CA ALA A 47 -11.99 1.48 5.64
C ALA A 47 -12.37 1.19 4.18
N LYS A 48 -13.61 0.74 3.91
CA LYS A 48 -14.10 0.48 2.55
C LYS A 48 -13.95 1.70 1.65
N ASP A 49 -14.44 2.85 2.10
CA ASP A 49 -14.40 4.07 1.31
C ASP A 49 -12.98 4.58 1.13
N THR A 50 -12.11 4.37 2.11
CA THR A 50 -10.70 4.75 2.00
C THR A 50 -10.01 3.90 0.95
N VAL A 51 -10.14 2.57 1.02
CA VAL A 51 -9.54 1.65 0.02
C VAL A 51 -10.02 2.01 -1.40
N ARG A 52 -11.31 2.30 -1.57
CA ARG A 52 -11.87 2.78 -2.85
C ARG A 52 -11.30 4.13 -3.28
N SER A 53 -11.16 5.10 -2.37
CA SER A 53 -10.60 6.42 -2.68
C SER A 53 -9.13 6.37 -3.12
N PHE A 54 -8.39 5.35 -2.65
CA PHE A 54 -7.03 5.08 -3.11
C PHE A 54 -7.00 4.40 -4.49
N GLY A 55 -8.16 4.11 -5.08
CA GLY A 55 -8.30 3.53 -6.42
C GLY A 55 -8.26 2.00 -6.46
N PHE A 56 -8.37 1.33 -5.31
CA PHE A 56 -8.44 -0.14 -5.25
C PHE A 56 -9.89 -0.60 -5.40
N GLU A 57 -10.10 -1.64 -6.22
CA GLU A 57 -11.38 -2.33 -6.31
C GLU A 57 -11.49 -3.38 -5.20
N LEU A 58 -12.63 -3.44 -4.51
CA LEU A 58 -12.86 -4.40 -3.45
C LEU A 58 -13.23 -5.76 -4.03
N ASP A 59 -12.61 -6.82 -3.52
CA ASP A 59 -12.87 -8.20 -3.93
C ASP A 59 -13.65 -8.96 -2.84
N ARG A 60 -13.10 -9.01 -1.62
CA ARG A 60 -13.76 -9.60 -0.45
C ARG A 60 -14.15 -8.50 0.53
N VAL A 61 -15.42 -8.47 0.91
CA VAL A 61 -15.95 -7.59 1.97
C VAL A 61 -16.70 -8.46 2.97
N ASP A 62 -16.07 -8.77 4.10
CA ASP A 62 -16.60 -9.64 5.14
C ASP A 62 -16.65 -8.88 6.47
N ALA A 63 -17.77 -8.19 6.71
CA ALA A 63 -17.98 -7.42 7.93
C ALA A 63 -18.15 -8.30 9.17
N ARG A 64 -18.52 -9.58 9.01
CA ARG A 64 -18.62 -10.53 10.14
C ARG A 64 -17.23 -10.99 10.57
N GLY A 65 -16.41 -11.41 9.61
CA GLY A 65 -15.03 -11.82 9.85
C GLY A 65 -14.06 -10.67 10.07
N GLY A 66 -14.49 -9.43 9.82
CA GLY A 66 -13.65 -8.25 9.93
C GLY A 66 -12.56 -8.18 8.86
N VAL A 67 -12.81 -8.68 7.65
CA VAL A 67 -11.80 -8.73 6.59
C VAL A 67 -12.28 -7.99 5.35
N LEU A 68 -11.44 -7.11 4.85
CA LEU A 68 -11.58 -6.42 3.58
C LEU A 68 -10.36 -6.72 2.72
N THR A 69 -10.54 -7.23 1.51
CA THR A 69 -9.46 -7.48 0.56
C THR A 69 -9.80 -6.85 -0.78
N SER A 70 -8.81 -6.22 -1.41
CA SER A 70 -8.93 -5.65 -2.75
C SER A 70 -8.43 -6.60 -3.82
N ARG A 71 -8.83 -6.37 -5.07
CA ARG A 71 -8.20 -7.01 -6.22
C ARG A 71 -6.76 -6.51 -6.40
N PRO A 72 -5.85 -7.35 -6.92
CA PRO A 72 -4.52 -6.91 -7.29
C PRO A 72 -4.61 -5.72 -8.25
N ARG A 73 -4.07 -4.59 -7.82
CA ARG A 73 -4.01 -3.38 -8.63
C ARG A 73 -2.60 -3.16 -9.12
N ARG A 74 -2.40 -3.24 -10.44
CA ARG A 74 -1.13 -2.84 -11.06
C ARG A 74 -0.90 -1.35 -10.86
N SER A 75 0.36 -0.95 -10.67
CA SER A 75 0.70 0.47 -10.74
C SER A 75 0.33 0.96 -12.16
N SER A 76 -0.72 1.78 -12.24
CA SER A 76 -1.00 2.54 -13.46
C SER A 76 0.20 3.46 -13.62
N GLY A 77 1.09 3.13 -14.56
CA GLY A 77 2.43 3.68 -14.66
C GLY A 77 2.57 5.19 -14.74
N LEU A 78 3.74 5.64 -15.19
CA LEU A 78 4.16 7.03 -15.42
C LEU A 78 3.15 7.92 -16.19
N ALA A 79 2.03 7.35 -16.65
CA ALA A 79 0.86 8.05 -17.15
C ALA A 79 -0.07 8.64 -16.07
N THR A 80 0.26 8.57 -14.76
CA THR A 80 -0.53 9.26 -13.71
C THR A 80 0.30 10.05 -12.67
N PRO A 81 1.22 10.94 -13.08
CA PRO A 81 2.01 11.77 -12.15
C PRO A 81 1.16 12.72 -11.29
N TRP A 82 -0.10 12.95 -11.66
CA TRP A 82 -1.08 13.76 -10.90
C TRP A 82 -1.87 12.97 -9.84
N ILE A 83 -1.62 11.67 -9.65
CA ILE A 83 -2.17 10.92 -8.50
C ILE A 83 -1.21 11.13 -7.31
N PRO A 84 -1.63 11.84 -6.24
CA PRO A 84 -0.76 12.33 -5.17
C PRO A 84 -0.25 11.23 -4.20
N HIS A 85 -0.26 9.96 -4.61
CA HIS A 85 0.05 8.80 -3.76
C HIS A 85 1.32 8.05 -4.18
N ALA A 86 1.97 8.44 -5.28
CA ALA A 86 3.26 7.90 -5.72
C ALA A 86 4.37 8.53 -4.87
N SER A 87 4.78 7.84 -3.81
CA SER A 87 5.74 8.39 -2.85
C SER A 87 7.21 8.24 -3.24
N ASP A 88 7.54 7.52 -4.32
CA ASP A 88 8.93 7.37 -4.76
C ASP A 88 9.01 7.40 -6.29
N LEU A 89 9.55 8.51 -6.81
CA LEU A 89 9.71 8.69 -8.25
C LEU A 89 10.65 7.65 -8.87
N THR A 90 11.64 7.13 -8.12
CA THR A 90 12.57 6.07 -8.57
C THR A 90 11.92 4.69 -8.54
N GLY A 91 11.33 4.29 -7.41
CA GLY A 91 10.65 3.00 -7.28
C GLY A 91 9.47 2.80 -8.25
N SER A 92 8.82 3.90 -8.66
CA SER A 92 7.78 3.84 -9.69
C SER A 92 8.29 3.40 -11.07
N TRP A 93 9.57 3.59 -11.41
CA TRP A 93 10.13 3.11 -12.68
C TRP A 93 10.44 1.61 -12.61
N GLU A 94 11.01 1.13 -11.50
CA GLU A 94 11.26 -0.30 -11.32
C GLU A 94 9.94 -1.10 -11.26
N ASP A 95 8.92 -0.62 -10.55
CA ASP A 95 7.59 -1.26 -10.50
C ASP A 95 6.95 -1.39 -11.88
N LEU A 96 7.21 -0.43 -12.77
CA LEU A 96 6.68 -0.41 -14.12
C LEU A 96 7.34 -1.42 -15.04
N LEU A 97 8.66 -1.58 -14.90
CA LEU A 97 9.41 -2.55 -15.68
C LEU A 97 9.11 -3.98 -15.23
N HIS A 98 8.72 -4.17 -13.96
CA HIS A 98 8.49 -5.49 -13.39
C HIS A 98 7.02 -5.94 -13.35
N GLY A 99 6.07 -5.07 -13.68
CA GLY A 99 4.64 -5.42 -13.69
C GLY A 99 4.09 -5.70 -12.30
N ASP A 100 4.56 -4.95 -11.29
CA ASP A 100 4.22 -5.20 -9.90
C ASP A 100 2.77 -4.72 -9.60
N ALA A 101 2.01 -5.57 -8.92
CA ALA A 101 0.65 -5.32 -8.46
C ALA A 101 0.63 -5.18 -6.93
N ARG A 102 -0.39 -4.50 -6.40
CA ARG A 102 -0.58 -4.30 -4.98
C ARG A 102 -1.96 -4.78 -4.56
N THR A 103 -2.00 -5.54 -3.47
CA THR A 103 -3.24 -6.02 -2.86
C THR A 103 -3.32 -5.48 -1.44
N VAL A 104 -4.35 -4.67 -1.18
CA VAL A 104 -4.66 -4.13 0.15
C VAL A 104 -5.55 -5.11 0.90
N THR A 105 -5.17 -5.43 2.13
CA THR A 105 -6.00 -6.13 3.11
C THR A 105 -6.16 -5.28 4.35
N VAL A 106 -7.40 -5.08 4.81
CA VAL A 106 -7.71 -4.48 6.11
C VAL A 106 -8.37 -5.54 6.97
N GLU A 107 -7.82 -5.76 8.15
CA GLU A 107 -8.27 -6.79 9.06
C GLU A 107 -8.60 -6.19 10.43
N PHE A 108 -9.79 -6.51 10.93
CA PHE A 108 -10.32 -6.14 12.22
C PHE A 108 -10.27 -7.36 13.12
N ARG A 109 -9.53 -7.27 14.22
CA ARG A 109 -9.37 -8.37 15.18
C ARG A 109 -9.69 -7.88 16.58
N PRO A 110 -10.40 -8.67 17.41
CA PRO A 110 -10.49 -8.41 18.84
C PRO A 110 -9.10 -8.22 19.45
N GLN A 111 -8.89 -7.13 20.17
CA GLN A 111 -7.64 -6.89 20.89
C GLN A 111 -7.56 -7.80 22.11
N ALA A 112 -6.42 -8.49 22.25
CA ALA A 112 -6.19 -9.34 23.42
C ALA A 112 -6.06 -8.47 24.67
N GLY A 113 -7.04 -8.57 25.56
CA GLY A 113 -7.09 -7.80 26.81
C GLY A 113 -8.40 -7.97 27.60
N ALA A 114 -9.51 -8.28 26.94
CA ALA A 114 -10.84 -8.35 27.59
C ALA A 114 -11.58 -9.70 27.48
N GLY A 115 -10.98 -10.75 26.90
CA GLY A 115 -11.66 -12.06 26.73
C GLY A 115 -10.71 -13.23 26.38
N PRO A 116 -11.22 -14.47 26.39
CA PRO A 116 -10.39 -15.66 26.17
C PRO A 116 -9.81 -15.71 24.76
N VAL A 117 -8.49 -15.93 24.67
CA VAL A 117 -7.67 -16.01 23.44
C VAL A 117 -8.26 -16.96 22.37
N ARG A 118 -9.11 -17.92 22.77
CA ARG A 118 -9.75 -18.90 21.87
C ARG A 118 -10.71 -18.28 20.85
N LEU A 119 -11.38 -17.17 21.18
CA LEU A 119 -12.32 -16.50 20.27
C LEU A 119 -11.63 -15.89 19.04
N ARG A 120 -10.31 -15.60 19.14
CA ARG A 120 -9.54 -14.93 18.09
C ARG A 120 -9.28 -15.78 16.84
N ARG A 121 -9.42 -17.09 16.90
CA ARG A 121 -9.15 -18.03 15.78
C ARG A 121 -10.38 -18.82 15.34
N ASP A 122 -11.54 -18.59 15.93
CA ASP A 122 -12.76 -19.30 15.52
C ASP A 122 -13.31 -18.65 14.23
N PRO A 123 -13.39 -19.38 13.10
CA PRO A 123 -13.97 -18.87 11.86
C PRO A 123 -15.45 -18.47 11.99
N ARG A 124 -16.13 -18.91 13.04
CA ARG A 124 -17.53 -18.58 13.31
C ARG A 124 -17.70 -17.31 14.14
N TYR A 125 -16.61 -16.78 14.70
CA TYR A 125 -16.64 -15.57 15.52
C TYR A 125 -17.10 -14.37 14.69
N ASP A 126 -18.08 -13.63 15.22
CA ASP A 126 -18.53 -12.37 14.63
C ASP A 126 -17.84 -11.21 15.35
N VAL A 127 -17.02 -10.46 14.61
CA VAL A 127 -16.29 -9.31 15.16
C VAL A 127 -17.24 -8.19 15.60
N ARG A 128 -18.44 -8.12 14.99
CA ARG A 128 -19.48 -7.12 15.32
C ARG A 128 -20.07 -7.31 16.71
N GLU A 129 -20.04 -8.53 17.23
CA GLU A 129 -20.56 -8.87 18.55
C GLU A 129 -19.50 -8.68 19.66
N HIS A 130 -18.28 -8.27 19.30
CA HIS A 130 -17.25 -8.00 20.29
C HIS A 130 -17.61 -6.75 21.10
N ALA A 131 -17.55 -6.82 22.43
CA ALA A 131 -17.86 -5.68 23.30
C ALA A 131 -16.63 -4.83 23.69
N GLY A 132 -15.42 -5.24 23.28
CA GLY A 132 -14.17 -4.60 23.66
C GLY A 132 -13.49 -3.85 22.52
N GLN A 133 -12.18 -3.65 22.65
CA GLN A 133 -11.38 -2.98 21.63
C GLN A 133 -11.13 -3.89 20.43
N VAL A 134 -11.23 -3.31 19.24
CA VAL A 134 -10.92 -3.97 17.96
C VAL A 134 -9.66 -3.36 17.40
N GLN A 135 -8.63 -4.18 17.22
CA GLN A 135 -7.41 -3.81 16.50
C GLN A 135 -7.68 -3.86 15.00
N VAL A 136 -7.41 -2.75 14.32
CA VAL A 136 -7.42 -2.63 12.86
C VAL A 136 -5.97 -2.75 12.36
N ARG A 137 -5.73 -3.65 11.42
CA ARG A 137 -4.45 -3.85 10.74
C ARG A 137 -4.62 -3.64 9.26
N VAL A 138 -3.81 -2.76 8.69
CA VAL A 138 -3.73 -2.54 7.24
C VAL A 138 -2.46 -3.19 6.72
N GLU A 139 -2.60 -4.06 5.73
CA GLU A 139 -1.49 -4.69 5.04
C GLU A 139 -1.60 -4.41 3.55
N VAL A 140 -0.48 -4.09 2.92
CA VAL A 140 -0.37 -3.98 1.48
C VAL A 140 0.72 -4.93 1.03
N VAL A 141 0.35 -5.91 0.22
CA VAL A 141 1.27 -6.89 -0.34
C VAL A 141 1.61 -6.48 -1.76
N LEU A 142 2.90 -6.47 -2.09
CA LEU A 142 3.37 -6.36 -3.47
C LEU A 142 3.42 -7.76 -4.07
N GLU A 143 2.83 -7.91 -5.24
CA GLU A 143 2.75 -9.17 -5.97
C GLU A 143 3.34 -8.98 -7.36
N ARG A 144 4.16 -9.94 -7.81
CA ARG A 144 4.65 -9.99 -9.19
C ARG A 144 3.76 -10.90 -9.99
N GLU A 145 3.28 -10.42 -11.12
CA GLU A 145 2.68 -11.27 -12.12
C GLU A 145 3.77 -12.00 -12.90
N GLN A 146 3.85 -13.31 -12.74
CA GLN A 146 4.66 -14.10 -13.65
C GLN A 146 3.87 -14.33 -14.93
N ARG A 147 4.37 -13.76 -16.04
CA ARG A 147 3.94 -14.12 -17.40
C ARG A 147 4.94 -15.11 -18.00
N PRO A 148 4.79 -16.42 -17.75
CA PRO A 148 5.59 -17.41 -18.44
C PRO A 148 5.27 -17.38 -19.95
N GLY A 149 6.28 -17.18 -20.80
CA GLY A 149 6.11 -17.40 -22.25
C GLY A 149 6.79 -16.44 -23.22
N LEU A 150 7.55 -15.44 -22.76
CA LEU A 150 8.31 -14.55 -23.67
C LEU A 150 9.81 -14.78 -23.52
N ARG A 151 10.38 -15.61 -24.39
CA ARG A 151 11.83 -15.60 -24.67
C ARG A 151 12.04 -14.79 -25.95
N ALA A 152 12.60 -13.59 -25.82
CA ALA A 152 13.19 -12.90 -26.94
C ALA A 152 14.51 -13.60 -27.26
N ASP A 153 14.52 -14.41 -28.31
CA ASP A 153 15.76 -14.98 -28.82
C ASP A 153 16.53 -13.82 -29.49
N PRO A 154 17.72 -13.41 -28.99
CA PRO A 154 18.42 -12.22 -29.48
C PRO A 154 18.90 -12.36 -30.93
N THR A 155 18.74 -13.53 -31.53
CA THR A 155 19.32 -13.90 -32.81
C THR A 155 18.33 -13.95 -33.98
N SER A 156 17.04 -13.64 -33.78
CA SER A 156 16.09 -13.62 -34.91
C SER A 156 15.07 -12.49 -34.84
N VAL A 157 15.02 -11.67 -35.89
CA VAL A 157 14.08 -10.55 -36.07
C VAL A 157 12.65 -11.04 -36.40
N ARG A 158 12.39 -12.37 -36.43
CA ARG A 158 11.12 -12.91 -36.94
C ARG A 158 10.49 -14.10 -36.19
N PHE A 159 11.05 -14.59 -35.09
CA PHE A 159 10.43 -15.68 -34.34
C PHE A 159 10.32 -15.38 -32.85
N LEU A 160 9.18 -14.83 -32.42
CA LEU A 160 8.72 -14.99 -31.04
C LEU A 160 8.24 -16.43 -30.88
N SER A 161 8.92 -17.23 -30.05
CA SER A 161 8.37 -18.51 -29.60
C SER A 161 7.53 -18.27 -28.35
N SER A 162 6.23 -18.59 -28.44
CA SER A 162 5.34 -18.63 -27.28
C SER A 162 5.19 -20.08 -26.85
N THR A 163 5.67 -20.41 -25.65
CA THR A 163 5.32 -21.67 -24.99
C THR A 163 3.97 -21.49 -24.32
N THR A 164 2.90 -21.86 -25.02
CA THR A 164 1.60 -22.10 -24.38
C THR A 164 1.66 -23.40 -23.60
N PRO A 165 1.50 -23.40 -22.27
CA PRO A 165 1.39 -24.63 -21.50
C PRO A 165 0.11 -25.36 -21.93
N ASN A 166 0.25 -26.62 -22.35
CA ASN A 166 -0.85 -27.48 -22.79
C ASN A 166 -1.58 -28.07 -21.58
N ASN A 167 -2.34 -27.25 -20.86
CA ASN A 167 -3.29 -27.71 -19.86
C ASN A 167 -4.46 -26.72 -19.76
N GLU A 168 -5.68 -27.24 -19.82
CA GLU A 168 -6.97 -26.50 -19.77
C GLU A 168 -7.19 -25.65 -18.51
N ASN A 169 -6.22 -25.62 -17.58
CA ASN A 169 -6.29 -24.87 -16.32
C ASN A 169 -5.31 -23.67 -16.24
N THR A 170 -4.56 -23.33 -17.29
CA THR A 170 -3.54 -22.26 -17.23
C THR A 170 -4.02 -20.94 -17.83
N HIS A 171 -5.04 -20.37 -17.20
CA HIS A 171 -5.39 -18.95 -17.34
C HIS A 171 -5.25 -18.19 -16.01
N ALA A 172 -4.34 -18.63 -15.14
CA ALA A 172 -4.06 -17.92 -13.89
C ALA A 172 -2.78 -17.10 -14.08
N ASP A 173 -2.94 -15.78 -14.24
CA ASP A 173 -1.89 -14.82 -13.88
C ASP A 173 -1.41 -15.20 -12.47
N MET A 174 -0.21 -15.79 -12.36
CA MET A 174 0.30 -16.25 -11.08
C MET A 174 0.94 -15.06 -10.37
N PHE A 175 0.15 -14.41 -9.51
CA PHE A 175 0.62 -13.37 -8.61
C PHE A 175 1.42 -14.00 -7.47
N ILE A 176 2.73 -13.71 -7.42
CA ILE A 176 3.62 -14.16 -6.36
C ILE A 176 3.90 -12.98 -5.44
N SER A 177 3.64 -13.13 -4.14
CA SER A 177 3.99 -12.12 -3.14
C SER A 177 5.51 -11.92 -3.08
N ILE A 178 5.96 -10.69 -3.36
CA ILE A 178 7.37 -10.28 -3.38
C ILE A 178 7.75 -9.58 -2.06
N GLY A 179 6.79 -8.92 -1.41
CA GLY A 179 7.05 -8.13 -0.21
C GLY A 179 5.83 -7.37 0.30
N ARG A 180 6.06 -6.50 1.29
CA ARG A 180 5.04 -5.64 1.91
C ARG A 180 5.35 -4.17 1.66
N ASP A 181 4.34 -3.40 1.24
CA ASP A 181 4.42 -1.95 1.04
C ASP A 181 4.02 -1.23 2.34
N MET A 182 4.97 -1.17 3.28
CA MET A 182 4.74 -0.51 4.58
C MET A 182 4.39 0.99 4.46
N PRO A 183 5.02 1.77 3.57
CA PRO A 183 4.65 3.17 3.36
C PRO A 183 3.19 3.34 2.90
N LEU A 184 2.73 2.60 1.89
CA LEU A 184 1.36 2.71 1.42
C LEU A 184 0.36 2.21 2.47
N ALA A 185 0.66 1.10 3.15
CA ALA A 185 -0.16 0.58 4.24
C ALA A 185 -0.36 1.64 5.34
N GLY A 186 0.71 2.31 5.75
CA GLY A 186 0.65 3.38 6.76
C GLY A 186 -0.11 4.62 6.29
N ARG A 187 -0.05 4.96 4.99
CA ARG A 187 -0.87 6.05 4.42
C ARG A 187 -2.36 5.72 4.47
N ILE A 188 -2.74 4.50 4.10
CA ILE A 188 -4.12 4.04 4.15
C ILE A 188 -4.62 4.02 5.60
N ALA A 189 -3.83 3.48 6.54
CA ALA A 189 -4.19 3.46 7.96
C ALA A 189 -4.47 4.87 8.53
N VAL A 190 -3.60 5.85 8.24
CA VAL A 190 -3.80 7.24 8.64
C VAL A 190 -5.04 7.86 7.97
N ALA A 191 -5.30 7.54 6.71
CA ALA A 191 -6.49 8.03 6.01
C ALA A 191 -7.79 7.48 6.63
N VAL A 192 -7.82 6.21 7.05
CA VAL A 192 -8.96 5.63 7.77
C VAL A 192 -9.17 6.34 9.10
N GLN A 193 -8.13 6.51 9.91
CA GLN A 193 -8.22 7.22 11.21
C GLN A 193 -8.72 8.66 11.05
N LYS A 194 -8.20 9.39 10.06
CA LYS A 194 -8.63 10.77 9.78
C LYS A 194 -10.09 10.85 9.36
N ARG A 195 -10.63 9.80 8.75
CA ARG A 195 -12.03 9.73 8.33
C ARG A 195 -12.94 9.43 9.53
N LEU A 196 -12.50 8.52 10.40
CA LEU A 196 -13.18 8.23 11.67
C LEU A 196 -13.27 9.46 12.58
N SER A 197 -12.20 10.25 12.68
CA SER A 197 -12.20 11.47 13.49
C SER A 197 -13.11 12.59 12.95
N ARG A 198 -13.72 12.41 11.77
CA ARG A 198 -14.63 13.38 11.14
C ARG A 198 -16.09 12.92 11.16
N SER A 199 -16.34 11.64 11.43
CA SER A 199 -17.69 11.06 11.46
C SER A 199 -18.33 11.06 12.84
N GLY A 200 -17.52 11.13 13.91
CA GLY A 200 -17.97 11.36 15.30
C GLY A 200 -17.98 12.83 15.67
#